data_AF-A0A356WDY8-F1
#
_entry.id   AF-A0A356WDY8-F1
#
_cell.length_a   1.000
_cell.length_b   1.000
_cell.length_c   1.000
_cell.angle_alpha   90.00
_cell.angle_beta   90.00
_cell.angle_gamma   90.00
#
_symmetry.space_group_name_H-M   'P 1'
#
loop_
_entity.id
_entity.type
_entity.pdbx_description
1 polymer ?
#
loop_
_entity_poly.entity_id
_entity_poly.type
_entity_poly.pdbx_seq_one_letter_code
_entity_poly.pdbx_strand_id
1 'polypeptide(L)'
;MFQHALGKWRPRWRGRIHGVAVAVTIPAGVILTLVTPRGLPRVAVFVYIASLLALFSTSASYHLFTRTRRAQRTMRQLDHAMVYVLIAGTYTPVCLLALPRNIGIVFLIGIWCAALIGIALKITWRAHKISGAMYLIIGWAALIILPWAYHRA
;
A
#
# COMPACT_ATOMS: atom_id res chain seq x y z
N MET A 1 9.04 -31.66 -2.17
CA MET A 1 8.74 -30.64 -3.22
C MET A 1 7.23 -30.43 -3.23
N PHE A 2 6.71 -29.40 -2.53
CA PHE A 2 5.27 -29.33 -2.22
C PHE A 2 4.49 -28.51 -3.25
N GLN A 3 3.69 -29.22 -4.07
CA GLN A 3 2.77 -28.63 -5.04
C GLN A 3 1.60 -27.92 -4.32
N HIS A 4 1.30 -26.70 -4.79
CA HIS A 4 0.17 -25.92 -4.32
C HIS A 4 -1.15 -26.47 -4.83
N ALA A 5 -2.24 -26.15 -4.12
CA ALA A 5 -3.60 -26.33 -4.62
C ALA A 5 -3.81 -25.68 -6.01
N LEU A 6 -3.10 -24.58 -6.32
CA LEU A 6 -3.12 -23.89 -7.62
C LEU A 6 -1.97 -24.29 -8.58
N GLY A 7 -1.10 -25.24 -8.23
CA GLY A 7 0.01 -25.70 -9.06
C GLY A 7 1.17 -24.71 -9.32
N LYS A 8 1.14 -23.49 -8.74
CA LYS A 8 2.17 -22.44 -8.94
C LYS A 8 3.18 -22.37 -7.80
N TRP A 9 4.44 -22.08 -8.12
CA TRP A 9 5.51 -21.82 -7.16
C TRP A 9 5.21 -20.56 -6.31
N ARG A 10 5.53 -20.60 -5.01
CA ARG A 10 5.44 -19.45 -4.11
C ARG A 10 6.75 -19.22 -3.35
N PRO A 11 7.26 -17.98 -3.31
CA PRO A 11 8.45 -17.66 -2.55
C PRO A 11 8.14 -17.68 -1.04
N ARG A 12 8.74 -18.63 -0.31
CA ARG A 12 8.53 -18.82 1.15
C ARG A 12 9.03 -17.63 1.97
N TRP A 13 10.08 -16.97 1.50
CA TRP A 13 10.67 -15.82 2.17
C TRP A 13 9.74 -14.60 2.20
N ARG A 14 8.87 -14.43 1.19
CA ARG A 14 7.96 -13.29 1.13
C ARG A 14 7.01 -13.23 2.33
N GLY A 15 6.48 -14.37 2.76
CA GLY A 15 5.63 -14.42 3.96
C GLY A 15 6.38 -14.05 5.23
N ARG A 16 7.62 -14.51 5.38
CA ARG A 16 8.44 -14.26 6.58
C ARG A 16 8.87 -12.79 6.68
N ILE A 17 9.41 -12.23 5.60
CA ILE A 17 9.85 -10.82 5.60
C ILE A 17 8.68 -9.87 5.85
N HIS A 18 7.48 -10.17 5.31
CA HIS A 18 6.30 -9.37 5.60
C HIS A 18 5.78 -9.57 7.01
N GLY A 19 5.89 -10.78 7.58
CA GLY A 19 5.60 -11.00 9.00
C GLY A 19 6.50 -10.16 9.92
N VAL A 20 7.81 -10.12 9.63
CA VAL A 20 8.75 -9.23 10.33
C VAL A 20 8.38 -7.76 10.11
N ALA A 21 8.01 -7.37 8.88
CA ALA A 21 7.58 -6.00 8.60
C ALA A 21 6.34 -5.59 9.41
N VAL A 22 5.36 -6.48 9.61
CA VAL A 22 4.23 -6.23 10.53
C VAL A 22 4.75 -5.97 11.95
N ALA A 23 5.61 -6.85 12.46
CA ALA A 23 6.15 -6.73 13.81
C ALA A 23 6.95 -5.43 14.03
N VAL A 24 7.63 -4.91 13.00
CA VAL A 24 8.33 -3.63 13.04
C VAL A 24 7.38 -2.44 12.87
N THR A 25 6.37 -2.56 11.99
CA THR A 25 5.44 -1.48 11.69
C THR A 25 4.60 -1.08 12.90
N ILE A 26 4.24 -2.03 13.77
CA ILE A 26 3.45 -1.75 14.99
C ILE A 26 4.19 -0.77 15.93
N PRO A 27 5.36 -1.09 16.50
CA PRO A 27 6.07 -0.19 17.41
C PRO A 27 6.51 1.11 16.71
N ALA A 28 7.01 1.02 15.47
CA ALA A 28 7.41 2.21 14.72
C ALA A 28 6.20 3.14 14.45
N GLY A 29 5.04 2.57 14.12
CA GLY A 29 3.81 3.32 13.91
C GLY A 29 3.27 3.96 15.19
N VAL A 30 3.34 3.25 16.32
CA VAL A 30 3.00 3.82 17.64
C VAL A 30 3.90 5.01 17.96
N ILE A 31 5.22 4.82 17.87
CA ILE A 31 6.21 5.90 18.12
C ILE A 31 5.93 7.10 17.21
N LEU A 32 5.80 6.86 15.90
CA LEU A 32 5.53 7.91 14.92
C LEU A 32 4.24 8.67 15.23
N THR A 33 3.17 7.97 15.63
CA THR A 33 1.88 8.58 16.02
C THR A 33 2.02 9.45 17.27
N LEU A 34 2.80 9.01 18.25
CA LEU A 34 3.01 9.72 19.52
C LEU A 34 3.81 11.02 19.34
N VAL A 35 4.87 10.99 18.51
CA VAL A 35 5.70 12.18 18.23
C VAL A 35 5.05 13.15 17.25
N THR A 36 4.00 12.73 16.53
CA THR A 36 3.29 13.59 15.58
C THR A 36 2.28 14.50 16.29
N PRO A 37 2.26 15.83 16.02
CA PRO A 37 1.29 16.76 16.58
C PRO A 37 -0.17 16.32 16.37
N ARG A 38 -1.05 16.64 17.32
CA ARG A 38 -2.49 16.34 17.23
C ARG A 38 -3.13 17.05 16.03
N GLY A 39 -4.26 16.51 15.57
CA GLY A 39 -5.01 17.05 14.44
C GLY A 39 -4.60 16.42 13.10
N LEU A 40 -4.58 17.23 12.03
CA LEU A 40 -4.37 16.76 10.67
C LEU A 40 -3.07 15.95 10.46
N PRO A 41 -1.90 16.33 11.03
CA PRO A 41 -0.67 15.55 10.87
C PRO A 41 -0.80 14.11 11.36
N ARG A 42 -1.42 13.93 12.54
CA ARG A 42 -1.61 12.60 13.13
C ARG A 42 -2.57 11.74 12.31
N VAL A 43 -3.63 12.33 11.76
CA VAL A 43 -4.55 11.61 10.86
C VAL A 43 -3.82 11.15 9.61
N ALA A 44 -3.01 12.02 9.00
CA ALA A 44 -2.27 11.69 7.78
C ALA A 44 -1.25 10.56 8.00
N VAL A 45 -0.52 10.61 9.12
CA VAL A 45 0.40 9.55 9.55
C VAL A 45 -0.33 8.25 9.86
N PHE A 46 -1.49 8.32 10.51
CA PHE A 46 -2.30 7.14 10.82
C PHE A 46 -2.76 6.42 9.55
N VAL A 47 -3.21 7.15 8.52
CA VAL A 47 -3.58 6.57 7.22
C VAL A 47 -2.40 5.82 6.59
N TYR A 48 -1.19 6.41 6.65
CA TYR A 48 0.02 5.74 6.18
C TYR A 48 0.32 4.45 6.96
N ILE A 49 0.33 4.49 8.29
CA ILE A 49 0.62 3.32 9.13
C ILE A 49 -0.43 2.21 8.92
N ALA A 50 -1.72 2.58 8.87
CA ALA A 50 -2.81 1.64 8.62
C ALA A 50 -2.64 0.93 7.27
N SER A 51 -2.25 1.67 6.23
CA SER A 51 -2.00 1.09 4.90
C SER A 51 -0.81 0.10 4.89
N LEU A 52 0.27 0.41 5.62
CA LEU A 52 1.42 -0.50 5.79
C LEU A 52 1.01 -1.78 6.52
N LEU A 53 0.32 -1.65 7.66
CA LEU A 53 -0.14 -2.80 8.44
C LEU A 53 -1.07 -3.68 7.61
N ALA A 54 -2.01 -3.08 6.89
CA ALA A 54 -2.93 -3.82 6.05
C ALA A 54 -2.20 -4.56 4.90
N LEU A 55 -1.22 -3.93 4.24
CA LEU A 55 -0.44 -4.58 3.18
C LEU A 55 0.36 -5.75 3.73
N PHE A 56 1.21 -5.51 4.73
CA PHE A 56 2.10 -6.54 5.24
C PHE A 56 1.34 -7.68 5.92
N SER A 57 0.26 -7.38 6.65
CA SER A 57 -0.57 -8.42 7.29
C SER A 57 -1.31 -9.27 6.26
N THR A 58 -1.89 -8.66 5.22
CA THR A 58 -2.54 -9.39 4.13
C THR A 58 -1.54 -10.30 3.42
N SER A 59 -0.35 -9.77 3.17
CA SER A 59 0.70 -10.50 2.45
C SER A 59 1.30 -11.65 3.25
N ALA A 60 1.59 -11.43 4.53
CA ALA A 60 2.05 -12.47 5.44
C ALA A 60 0.98 -13.58 5.55
N SER A 61 -0.28 -13.20 5.74
CA SER A 61 -1.40 -14.14 5.83
C SER A 61 -1.59 -14.97 4.55
N TYR A 62 -1.44 -14.33 3.39
CA TYR A 62 -1.52 -15.01 2.10
C TYR A 62 -0.45 -16.08 1.94
N HIS A 63 0.80 -15.80 2.31
CA HIS A 63 1.94 -16.70 2.10
C HIS A 63 2.16 -17.73 3.20
N LEU A 64 1.76 -17.44 4.45
CA LEU A 64 1.97 -18.33 5.59
C LEU A 64 0.78 -19.27 5.85
N PHE A 65 -0.45 -18.74 5.80
CA PHE A 65 -1.62 -19.42 6.36
C PHE A 65 -2.63 -19.91 5.30
N THR A 66 -2.62 -19.36 4.09
CA THR A 66 -3.70 -19.64 3.11
C THR A 66 -3.50 -20.96 2.34
N ARG A 67 -4.36 -21.95 2.60
CA ARG A 67 -4.21 -23.32 2.04
C ARG A 67 -5.24 -23.74 0.98
N THR A 68 -6.51 -23.36 1.11
CA THR A 68 -7.57 -23.79 0.16
C THR A 68 -7.50 -23.06 -1.18
N ARG A 69 -7.94 -23.69 -2.29
CA ARG A 69 -7.95 -23.03 -3.62
C ARG A 69 -8.70 -21.70 -3.61
N ARG A 70 -9.90 -21.67 -3.02
CA ARG A 70 -10.75 -20.47 -2.94
C ARG A 70 -10.06 -19.36 -2.16
N ALA A 71 -9.56 -19.65 -0.95
CA ALA A 71 -8.88 -18.65 -0.14
C ALA A 71 -7.60 -18.15 -0.82
N GLN A 72 -6.83 -19.03 -1.47
CA GLN A 72 -5.64 -18.64 -2.21
C GLN A 72 -5.94 -17.71 -3.39
N ARG A 73 -7.09 -17.86 -4.06
CA ARG A 73 -7.52 -16.97 -5.14
C ARG A 73 -7.86 -15.58 -4.58
N THR A 74 -8.71 -15.51 -3.56
CA THR A 74 -9.14 -14.25 -2.94
C THR A 74 -7.98 -13.51 -2.28
N MET A 75 -7.21 -14.18 -1.42
CA MET A 75 -6.07 -13.56 -0.71
C MET A 75 -4.97 -13.10 -1.67
N ARG A 76 -4.80 -13.77 -2.81
CA ARG A 76 -3.89 -13.28 -3.86
C ARG A 76 -4.39 -11.96 -4.44
N GLN A 77 -5.67 -11.83 -4.73
CA GLN A 77 -6.22 -10.58 -5.26
C GLN A 77 -6.09 -9.45 -4.24
N LEU A 78 -6.43 -9.72 -2.98
CA LEU A 78 -6.27 -8.77 -1.87
C LEU A 78 -4.81 -8.33 -1.69
N ASP A 79 -3.86 -9.27 -1.63
CA ASP A 79 -2.42 -8.99 -1.51
C ASP A 79 -1.90 -8.05 -2.60
N HIS A 80 -2.41 -8.18 -3.83
CA HIS A 80 -2.05 -7.28 -4.92
C HIS A 80 -2.81 -5.95 -4.87
N ALA A 81 -4.06 -5.94 -4.43
CA ALA A 81 -4.85 -4.72 -4.29
C ALA A 81 -4.26 -3.80 -3.20
N MET A 82 -3.70 -4.37 -2.13
CA MET A 82 -3.11 -3.61 -1.04
C MET A 82 -1.93 -2.73 -1.45
N VAL A 83 -1.25 -3.02 -2.57
CA VAL A 83 -0.19 -2.15 -3.10
C VAL A 83 -0.75 -0.78 -3.47
N TYR A 84 -1.94 -0.71 -4.07
CA TYR A 84 -2.59 0.56 -4.41
C TYR A 84 -2.98 1.35 -3.15
N VAL A 85 -3.48 0.65 -2.13
CA VAL A 85 -3.81 1.26 -0.83
C VAL A 85 -2.57 1.83 -0.17
N LEU A 86 -1.45 1.08 -0.17
CA LEU A 86 -0.19 1.56 0.40
C LEU A 86 0.32 2.79 -0.36
N ILE A 87 0.30 2.79 -1.70
CA ILE A 87 0.70 3.94 -2.49
C ILE A 87 -0.08 5.19 -2.07
N ALA A 88 -1.42 5.12 -2.04
CA ALA A 88 -2.25 6.24 -1.62
C ALA A 88 -2.01 6.65 -0.15
N GLY A 89 -1.80 5.66 0.72
CA GLY A 89 -1.42 5.87 2.12
C GLY A 89 -0.10 6.62 2.27
N THR A 90 0.92 6.28 1.47
CA THR A 90 2.22 6.97 1.47
C THR A 90 2.12 8.42 0.98
N TYR A 91 1.29 8.69 -0.04
CA TYR A 91 1.08 10.06 -0.52
C TYR A 91 0.30 10.94 0.47
N THR A 92 -0.50 10.36 1.37
CA THR A 92 -1.37 11.13 2.28
C THR A 92 -0.59 12.12 3.16
N PRO A 93 0.43 11.72 3.95
CA PRO A 93 1.23 12.68 4.72
C PRO A 93 2.04 13.63 3.83
N VAL A 94 2.55 13.17 2.69
CA VAL A 94 3.30 14.04 1.75
C VAL A 94 2.41 15.17 1.23
N CYS A 95 1.20 14.83 0.77
CA CYS A 95 0.28 15.80 0.17
C CYS A 95 -0.30 16.76 1.21
N LEU A 96 -0.63 16.27 2.41
CA LEU A 96 -1.26 17.09 3.42
C LEU A 96 -0.28 17.96 4.21
N LEU A 97 1.00 17.55 4.30
CA LEU A 97 1.97 18.20 5.19
C LEU A 97 3.14 18.88 4.45
N ALA A 98 3.57 18.36 3.30
CA ALA A 98 4.73 18.89 2.58
C ALA A 98 4.35 19.83 1.41
N LEU A 99 3.11 19.76 0.91
CA LEU A 99 2.68 20.54 -0.26
C LEU A 99 1.81 21.75 0.11
N PRO A 100 1.76 22.80 -0.75
CA PRO A 100 0.74 23.84 -0.65
C PRO A 100 -0.66 23.21 -0.62
N ARG A 101 -1.52 23.67 0.29
CA ARG A 101 -2.81 23.02 0.59
C ARG A 101 -3.68 22.75 -0.63
N ASN A 102 -3.78 23.73 -1.55
CA ASN A 102 -4.53 23.62 -2.79
C ASN A 102 -3.98 22.52 -3.72
N ILE A 103 -2.66 22.43 -3.87
CA ILE A 103 -2.00 21.43 -4.71
C ILE A 103 -2.08 20.06 -4.06
N GLY A 104 -1.76 19.98 -2.77
CA GLY A 104 -1.73 18.75 -1.99
C GLY A 104 -3.08 18.05 -1.98
N ILE A 105 -4.19 18.77 -1.74
CA ILE A 105 -5.53 18.18 -1.72
C ILE A 105 -5.91 17.63 -3.10
N VAL A 106 -5.73 18.40 -4.17
CA VAL A 106 -6.07 17.97 -5.54
C VAL A 106 -5.28 16.74 -5.93
N PHE A 107 -3.97 16.74 -5.65
CA PHE A 107 -3.10 15.61 -5.94
C PHE A 107 -3.48 14.37 -5.14
N LEU A 108 -3.78 14.54 -3.84
CA LEU A 108 -4.21 13.45 -2.98
C LEU A 108 -5.50 12.79 -3.47
N ILE A 109 -6.50 13.60 -3.88
CA ILE A 109 -7.73 13.09 -4.48
C ILE A 109 -7.41 12.27 -5.74
N GLY A 110 -6.59 12.82 -6.64
CA GLY A 110 -6.18 12.12 -7.86
C GLY A 110 -5.52 10.77 -7.58
N ILE A 111 -4.60 10.72 -6.61
CA ILE A 111 -3.93 9.47 -6.19
C ILE A 111 -4.92 8.46 -5.62
N TRP A 112 -5.82 8.87 -4.73
CA TRP A 112 -6.83 7.95 -4.16
C TRP A 112 -7.81 7.45 -5.23
N CYS A 113 -8.25 8.30 -6.16
CA CYS A 113 -9.06 7.88 -7.29
C CYS A 113 -8.33 6.85 -8.17
N ALA A 114 -7.06 7.11 -8.51
CA ALA A 114 -6.25 6.16 -9.29
C ALA A 114 -6.04 4.84 -8.55
N ALA A 115 -5.83 4.88 -7.23
CA ALA A 115 -5.71 3.69 -6.39
C ALA A 115 -7.02 2.87 -6.39
N LEU A 116 -8.17 3.52 -6.23
CA LEU A 116 -9.49 2.86 -6.28
C LEU A 116 -9.76 2.21 -7.64
N ILE A 117 -9.44 2.89 -8.74
CA ILE A 117 -9.52 2.32 -10.09
C ILE A 117 -8.61 1.10 -10.20
N GLY A 118 -7.38 1.18 -9.70
CA GLY A 118 -6.43 0.06 -9.68
C GLY A 118 -6.92 -1.15 -8.89
N ILE A 119 -7.55 -0.91 -7.73
CA ILE A 119 -8.17 -1.95 -6.92
C ILE A 119 -9.35 -2.60 -7.67
N ALA A 120 -10.24 -1.79 -8.26
CA ALA A 120 -11.39 -2.27 -9.02
C ALA A 120 -10.96 -3.15 -10.21
N LEU A 121 -9.98 -2.71 -11.00
CA LEU A 121 -9.43 -3.50 -12.11
C LEU A 121 -8.76 -4.79 -11.65
N LYS A 122 -8.13 -4.78 -10.46
CA LYS A 122 -7.48 -5.98 -9.91
C LYS A 122 -8.49 -7.03 -9.46
N ILE A 123 -9.55 -6.59 -8.79
CA ILE A 123 -10.58 -7.50 -8.24
C ILE A 123 -11.43 -8.09 -9.38
N THR A 124 -11.74 -7.31 -10.42
CA THR A 124 -12.60 -7.71 -11.56
C THR A 124 -11.91 -8.58 -12.62
N TRP A 125 -10.70 -9.10 -12.35
CA TRP A 125 -9.97 -10.12 -13.15
C TRP A 125 -9.51 -9.69 -14.56
N ARG A 126 -9.99 -8.58 -15.12
CA ARG A 126 -9.78 -8.20 -16.54
C ARG A 126 -8.35 -7.82 -16.93
N ALA A 127 -7.39 -7.71 -16.01
CA ALA A 127 -6.09 -7.12 -16.34
C ALA A 127 -4.90 -7.68 -15.55
N HIS A 128 -4.67 -9.00 -15.61
CA HIS A 128 -3.53 -9.64 -14.93
C HIS A 128 -2.15 -9.10 -15.35
N LYS A 129 -1.99 -8.62 -16.59
CA LYS A 129 -0.75 -8.04 -17.11
C LYS A 129 -0.65 -6.52 -16.93
N ILE A 130 -1.78 -5.80 -17.02
CA ILE A 130 -1.81 -4.33 -16.97
C ILE A 130 -1.63 -3.81 -15.54
N SER A 131 -2.03 -4.59 -14.51
CA SER A 131 -1.90 -4.12 -13.13
C SER A 131 -0.45 -3.80 -12.75
N GLY A 132 0.53 -4.51 -13.33
CA GLY A 132 1.97 -4.30 -13.14
C GLY A 132 2.45 -2.88 -13.36
N ALA A 133 2.04 -2.30 -14.49
CA ALA A 133 2.49 -0.97 -14.90
C ALA A 133 1.80 0.14 -14.10
N MET A 134 0.59 -0.11 -13.60
CA MET A 134 -0.25 0.96 -13.06
C MET A 134 0.19 1.45 -11.68
N TYR A 135 0.66 0.57 -10.80
CA TYR A 135 1.31 1.03 -9.56
C TYR A 135 2.67 1.70 -9.83
N LEU A 136 3.37 1.39 -10.93
CA LEU A 136 4.58 2.12 -11.31
C LEU A 136 4.22 3.56 -11.72
N ILE A 137 3.20 3.73 -12.56
CA ILE A 137 2.73 5.06 -12.99
C ILE A 137 2.28 5.91 -11.78
N ILE A 138 1.45 5.36 -10.89
CA ILE A 138 0.97 6.09 -9.71
C ILE A 138 2.12 6.31 -8.71
N GLY A 139 3.03 5.35 -8.57
CA GLY A 139 4.21 5.48 -7.70
C GLY A 139 5.20 6.54 -8.18
N TRP A 140 5.31 6.76 -9.49
CA TRP A 140 6.19 7.77 -10.08
C TRP A 140 5.60 9.18 -10.09
N ALA A 141 4.30 9.33 -9.79
CA ALA A 141 3.66 10.63 -9.67
C ALA A 141 4.35 11.53 -8.62
N ALA A 142 5.08 10.96 -7.67
CA ALA A 142 5.89 11.66 -6.68
C ALA A 142 6.95 12.58 -7.32
N LEU A 143 7.45 12.24 -8.51
CA LEU A 143 8.40 13.09 -9.24
C LEU A 143 7.79 14.42 -9.67
N ILE A 144 6.47 14.47 -9.92
CA ILE A 144 5.75 15.68 -10.32
C ILE A 144 5.72 16.69 -9.18
N ILE A 145 5.60 16.21 -7.94
CA ILE A 145 5.49 17.06 -6.74
C ILE A 145 6.85 17.36 -6.10
N LEU A 146 7.92 16.69 -6.53
CA LEU A 146 9.27 16.85 -5.99
C LEU A 146 9.79 18.29 -6.02
N PRO A 147 9.60 19.08 -7.10
CA PRO A 147 10.03 20.48 -7.13
C PRO A 147 9.36 21.33 -6.05
N TRP A 148 8.07 21.12 -5.81
CA TRP A 148 7.30 21.85 -4.80
C TRP A 148 7.71 21.49 -3.37
N ALA A 149 8.08 20.22 -3.14
CA ALA A 149 8.57 19.76 -1.85
C ALA A 149 9.99 20.29 -1.56
N TYR A 150 10.86 20.38 -2.57
CA TYR A 150 12.24 20.84 -2.41
C TYR A 150 12.34 22.34 -2.08
N HIS A 151 11.48 23.17 -2.68
CA HIS A 151 11.52 24.63 -2.44
C HIS A 151 10.97 25.07 -1.07
N ARG A 152 10.41 24.16 -0.25
CA ARG A 152 9.84 24.44 1.07
C ARG A 152 10.62 23.82 2.24
N ALA A 153 11.65 23.02 1.97
CA ALA A 153 12.53 22.41 2.97
C ALA A 153 13.76 23.29 3.21
#